data_AF-A0A661BF86-F1
#
_entry.id   AF-A0A661BF86-F1
#
_cell.length_a   1.000
_cell.length_b   1.000
_cell.length_c   1.000
_cell.angle_alpha   90.00
_cell.angle_beta   90.00
_cell.angle_gamma   90.00
#
_symmetry.space_group_name_H-M   'P 1'
#
loop_
_entity.id
_entity.type
_entity.pdbx_description
1 polymer ?
#
loop_
_entity_poly.entity_id
_entity_poly.type
_entity_poly.pdbx_seq_one_letter_code
_entity_poly.pdbx_strand_id
1 'polypeptide(L)'
;MAGVRFEFGIKPSLSEEALIVVPYQSHFETLLKHIPDGSGFVGWRIVTLERLARKLASQLFPEYAIASRTTLFAVAHSVAIESDYLSSFSGYRSPVFAEKLLEFFEAMQHAGILSGRDVDELNKKVNIGRKTRAAAEEFKKFRKKLKRLGLFTFEDVFSLSADVLRSGVVPEILVGKKSV
;
A
#
# COMPACT_ATOMS: atom_id res chain seq x y z
N MET A 1 18.34 -14.92 56.23
CA MET A 1 18.06 -15.30 54.83
C MET A 1 16.64 -14.87 54.52
N ALA A 2 16.47 -13.72 53.87
CA ALA A 2 15.16 -13.22 53.48
C ALA A 2 14.67 -14.00 52.26
N GLY A 3 13.52 -14.66 52.38
CA GLY A 3 12.90 -15.41 51.30
C GLY A 3 12.57 -14.47 50.14
N VAL A 4 13.06 -14.82 48.95
CA VAL A 4 12.64 -14.21 47.70
C VAL A 4 11.18 -14.58 47.49
N ARG A 5 10.27 -13.61 47.66
CA ARG A 5 8.88 -13.72 47.22
C ARG A 5 8.87 -13.52 45.70
N PHE A 6 8.49 -14.56 44.96
CA PHE A 6 8.18 -14.42 43.55
C PHE A 6 6.79 -13.79 43.42
N GLU A 7 6.73 -12.51 43.04
CA GLU A 7 5.48 -11.85 42.65
C GLU A 7 5.11 -12.29 41.23
N PHE A 8 4.23 -13.30 41.14
CA PHE A 8 3.51 -13.59 39.90
C PHE A 8 2.42 -12.54 39.72
N GLY A 9 2.53 -11.71 38.69
CA GLY A 9 1.48 -10.74 38.37
C GLY A 9 1.93 -9.39 37.82
N ILE A 10 3.22 -9.16 37.55
CA ILE A 10 3.59 -8.00 36.73
C ILE A 10 3.21 -8.32 35.28
N LYS A 11 1.95 -8.06 34.94
CA LYS A 11 1.53 -7.83 33.56
C LYS A 11 2.55 -6.82 33.02
N PRO A 12 3.31 -7.12 31.94
CA PRO A 12 4.18 -6.11 31.38
C PRO A 12 3.29 -4.90 31.12
N SER A 13 3.65 -3.74 31.68
CA SER A 13 3.00 -2.49 31.33
C SER A 13 3.39 -2.12 29.90
N LEU A 14 3.00 -2.95 28.93
CA LEU A 14 2.73 -2.47 27.60
C LEU A 14 1.59 -1.49 27.80
N SER A 15 1.92 -0.20 27.87
CA SER A 15 0.93 0.88 27.94
C SER A 15 -0.13 0.65 26.85
N GLU A 16 -1.31 1.26 27.01
CA GLU A 16 -2.36 1.23 26.00
C GLU A 16 -1.92 1.81 24.63
N GLU A 17 -0.65 2.23 24.49
CA GLU A 17 -0.10 3.04 23.41
C GLU A 17 0.81 2.27 22.44
N ALA A 18 1.09 0.98 22.65
CA ALA A 18 2.04 0.23 21.80
C ALA A 18 1.32 -0.58 20.70
N LEU A 19 1.54 -0.19 19.43
CA LEU A 19 1.17 -0.95 18.23
C LEU A 19 2.41 -1.56 17.59
N ILE A 20 2.46 -2.88 17.48
CA ILE A 20 3.50 -3.63 16.78
C ILE A 20 3.00 -3.93 15.37
N VAL A 21 3.72 -3.45 14.37
CA VAL A 21 3.43 -3.73 12.96
C VAL A 21 4.45 -4.72 12.43
N VAL A 22 3.96 -5.83 11.88
CA VAL A 22 4.81 -6.88 11.30
C VAL A 22 4.62 -6.92 9.78
N PRO A 23 5.67 -7.26 9.00
CA PRO A 23 5.55 -7.27 7.56
C PRO A 23 4.69 -8.45 7.06
N TYR A 24 4.78 -9.62 7.71
CA TYR A 24 4.11 -10.85 7.28
C TYR A 24 3.41 -11.57 8.43
N GLN A 25 2.38 -12.35 8.10
CA GLN A 25 1.65 -13.18 9.06
C GLN A 25 2.57 -14.23 9.72
N SER A 26 3.57 -14.76 9.02
CA SER A 26 4.55 -15.69 9.59
C SER A 26 5.37 -15.07 10.73
N HIS A 27 5.63 -13.75 10.68
CA HIS A 27 6.36 -13.06 11.75
C HIS A 27 5.49 -12.84 12.99
N PHE A 28 4.16 -12.73 12.81
CA PHE A 28 3.21 -12.68 13.92
C PHE A 28 3.29 -13.96 14.77
N GLU A 29 3.29 -15.14 14.12
CA GLU A 29 3.37 -16.43 14.83
C GLU A 29 4.70 -16.59 15.57
N THR A 30 5.81 -16.14 14.98
CA THR A 30 7.12 -16.11 15.65
C THR A 30 7.11 -15.20 16.87
N LEU A 31 6.50 -14.02 16.77
CA LEU A 31 6.38 -13.10 17.91
C LEU A 31 5.54 -13.68 19.03
N LEU A 32 4.41 -14.32 18.73
CA LEU A 32 3.57 -14.97 19.74
C LEU A 32 4.33 -16.01 20.58
N LYS A 33 5.28 -16.74 19.99
CA LYS A 33 6.11 -17.74 20.71
C LYS A 33 7.06 -17.13 21.74
N HIS A 34 7.38 -15.84 21.62
CA HIS A 34 8.28 -15.14 22.53
C HIS A 34 7.52 -14.28 23.55
N ILE A 35 6.19 -14.28 23.51
CA ILE A 35 5.35 -13.60 24.49
C ILE A 35 5.23 -14.51 25.73
N PRO A 36 5.59 -14.03 26.94
CA PRO A 36 5.54 -14.84 28.15
C PRO A 36 4.13 -15.37 28.44
N ASP A 37 4.04 -16.63 28.83
CA ASP A 37 2.78 -17.24 29.28
C ASP A 37 2.15 -16.41 30.42
N GLY A 38 0.86 -16.11 30.31
CA GLY A 38 0.13 -15.30 31.30
C GLY A 38 0.16 -13.78 31.06
N SER A 39 0.88 -13.30 30.04
CA SER A 39 0.71 -11.92 29.59
C SER A 39 -0.64 -11.76 28.86
N GLY A 40 -1.45 -10.78 29.30
CA GLY A 40 -2.75 -10.50 28.69
C GLY A 40 -2.60 -9.95 27.28
N PHE A 41 -2.45 -10.84 26.30
CA PHE A 41 -2.29 -10.48 24.91
C PHE A 41 -3.65 -10.13 24.28
N VAL A 42 -3.86 -8.84 24.01
CA VAL A 42 -4.98 -8.41 23.17
C VAL A 42 -4.47 -8.35 21.74
N GLY A 43 -4.86 -9.31 20.89
CA GLY A 43 -4.40 -9.46 19.50
C GLY A 43 -4.59 -8.25 18.58
N TRP A 44 -5.17 -7.17 19.08
CA TRP A 44 -5.30 -5.87 18.43
C TRP A 44 -3.98 -5.06 18.44
N ARG A 45 -3.00 -5.45 19.27
CA ARG A 45 -1.70 -4.75 19.40
C ARG A 45 -0.63 -5.23 18.43
N ILE A 46 -0.81 -6.36 17.76
CA ILE A 46 0.10 -6.81 16.71
C ILE A 46 -0.70 -6.99 15.43
N VAL A 47 -0.34 -6.26 14.38
CA VAL A 47 -1.03 -6.29 13.09
C VAL A 47 -0.04 -6.45 11.96
N THR A 48 -0.45 -7.11 10.88
CA THR A 48 0.33 -7.09 9.64
C THR A 48 0.19 -5.72 8.97
N LEU A 49 1.17 -5.34 8.12
CA LEU A 49 1.05 -4.16 7.26
C LEU A 49 -0.25 -4.18 6.44
N GLU A 50 -0.61 -5.34 5.87
CA GLU A 50 -1.87 -5.49 5.14
C GLU A 50 -3.10 -5.19 6.01
N ARG A 51 -3.17 -5.76 7.23
CA ARG A 51 -4.29 -5.54 8.15
C ARG A 51 -4.37 -4.08 8.58
N LEU A 52 -3.21 -3.45 8.84
CA LEU A 52 -3.14 -2.04 9.16
C LEU A 52 -3.70 -1.19 8.03
N ALA A 53 -3.26 -1.41 6.79
CA ALA A 53 -3.77 -0.68 5.63
C ALA A 53 -5.28 -0.89 5.44
N ARG A 54 -5.79 -2.12 5.53
CA ARG A 54 -7.24 -2.37 5.43
C ARG A 54 -8.03 -1.61 6.50
N LYS A 55 -7.52 -1.56 7.73
CA LYS A 55 -8.14 -0.82 8.82
C LYS A 55 -8.12 0.70 8.58
N LEU A 56 -6.97 1.24 8.17
CA LEU A 56 -6.83 2.65 7.79
C LEU A 56 -7.78 3.02 6.66
N ALA A 57 -7.86 2.21 5.60
CA ALA A 57 -8.79 2.42 4.50
C ALA A 57 -10.24 2.44 4.96
N SER A 58 -10.68 1.48 5.77
CA SER A 58 -12.06 1.45 6.27
C SER A 58 -12.44 2.65 7.16
N GLN A 59 -11.46 3.21 7.87
CA GLN A 59 -11.71 4.30 8.82
C GLN A 59 -11.60 5.68 8.17
N LEU A 60 -10.61 5.87 7.32
CA LEU A 60 -10.29 7.18 6.73
C LEU A 60 -10.85 7.35 5.32
N PHE A 61 -11.04 6.25 4.57
CA PHE A 61 -11.42 6.29 3.16
C PHE A 61 -12.55 5.29 2.83
N PRO A 62 -13.70 5.34 3.53
CA PRO A 62 -14.75 4.32 3.41
C PRO A 62 -15.37 4.20 2.00
N GLU A 63 -15.24 5.25 1.17
CA GLU A 63 -15.72 5.24 -0.22
C GLU A 63 -14.79 4.55 -1.22
N TYR A 64 -13.60 4.12 -0.76
CA TYR A 64 -12.56 3.54 -1.61
C TYR A 64 -12.26 2.11 -1.19
N ALA A 65 -12.10 1.23 -2.17
CA ALA A 65 -11.71 -0.15 -1.94
C ALA A 65 -10.22 -0.36 -2.23
N ILE A 66 -9.55 -1.20 -1.44
CA ILE A 66 -8.20 -1.65 -1.78
C ILE A 66 -8.30 -2.66 -2.93
N ALA A 67 -7.65 -2.35 -4.05
CA ALA A 67 -7.61 -3.20 -5.21
C ALA A 67 -6.91 -4.52 -4.90
N SER A 68 -7.54 -5.63 -5.30
CA SER A 68 -6.86 -6.92 -5.30
C SER A 68 -5.78 -6.96 -6.38
N ARG A 69 -4.79 -7.85 -6.25
CA ARG A 69 -3.77 -8.07 -7.29
C ARG A 69 -4.38 -8.40 -8.65
N THR A 70 -5.45 -9.20 -8.68
CA THR A 70 -6.20 -9.53 -9.90
C THR A 70 -6.83 -8.27 -10.53
N THR A 71 -7.36 -7.37 -9.71
CA THR A 71 -7.90 -6.09 -10.17
C THR A 71 -6.79 -5.20 -10.73
N LEU A 72 -5.65 -5.11 -10.05
CA LEU A 72 -4.50 -4.35 -10.52
C LEU A 72 -3.98 -4.90 -11.86
N PHE A 73 -3.91 -6.22 -12.00
CA PHE A 73 -3.57 -6.89 -13.26
C PHE A 73 -4.53 -6.50 -14.38
N ALA A 74 -5.84 -6.58 -14.15
CA ALA A 74 -6.83 -6.22 -15.16
C ALA A 74 -6.70 -4.76 -15.60
N VAL A 75 -6.41 -3.85 -14.66
CA VAL A 75 -6.19 -2.43 -14.98
C VAL A 75 -4.89 -2.23 -15.77
N ALA A 76 -3.79 -2.90 -15.38
CA ALA A 76 -2.52 -2.85 -16.10
C ALA A 76 -2.65 -3.42 -17.52
N HIS A 77 -3.36 -4.54 -17.69
CA HIS A 77 -3.65 -5.14 -18.99
C HIS A 77 -4.47 -4.20 -19.88
N SER A 78 -5.49 -3.54 -19.32
CA SER A 78 -6.26 -2.51 -20.03
C SER A 78 -5.38 -1.34 -20.48
N VAL A 79 -4.44 -0.89 -19.65
CA VAL A 79 -3.45 0.14 -20.04
C VAL A 79 -2.56 -0.35 -21.18
N ALA A 80 -2.10 -1.60 -21.12
CA ALA A 80 -1.28 -2.18 -22.18
C ALA A 80 -2.01 -2.21 -23.53
N ILE A 81 -3.29 -2.59 -23.53
CA ILE A 81 -4.11 -2.66 -24.74
C ILE A 81 -4.40 -1.27 -25.33
N GLU A 82 -4.64 -0.27 -24.47
CA GLU A 82 -5.00 1.10 -24.87
C GLU A 82 -3.79 1.99 -25.19
N SER A 83 -2.56 1.49 -25.04
CA SER A 83 -1.35 2.27 -25.27
C SER A 83 -0.83 2.10 -26.69
N ASP A 84 -0.87 3.20 -27.45
CA ASP A 84 -0.22 3.27 -28.77
C ASP A 84 1.29 2.96 -28.68
N TYR A 85 1.95 3.40 -27.60
CA TYR A 85 3.36 3.12 -27.37
C TYR A 85 3.62 1.63 -27.10
N LEU A 86 2.87 1.02 -26.19
CA LEU A 86 3.06 -0.39 -25.83
C LEU A 86 2.65 -1.32 -26.97
N SER A 87 1.77 -0.89 -27.88
CA SER A 87 1.38 -1.63 -29.08
C SER A 87 2.56 -1.95 -30.01
N SER A 88 3.66 -1.21 -29.91
CA SER A 88 4.89 -1.45 -30.67
C SER A 88 5.73 -2.63 -30.17
N PHE A 89 5.43 -3.18 -28.99
CA PHE A 89 6.14 -4.31 -28.41
C PHE A 89 5.49 -5.64 -28.81
N SER A 90 6.31 -6.63 -29.18
CA SER A 90 5.84 -7.97 -29.48
C SER A 90 5.15 -8.58 -28.25
N GLY A 91 3.92 -9.07 -28.42
CA GLY A 91 3.18 -9.73 -27.35
C GLY A 91 2.56 -8.77 -26.32
N TYR A 92 2.39 -7.48 -26.62
CA TYR A 92 1.80 -6.49 -25.68
C TYR A 92 0.40 -6.85 -25.17
N ARG A 93 -0.37 -7.63 -25.93
CA ARG A 93 -1.69 -8.14 -25.53
C ARG A 93 -1.62 -9.39 -24.65
N SER A 94 -0.43 -10.00 -24.51
CA SER A 94 -0.27 -11.23 -23.75
C SER A 94 -0.42 -10.98 -22.25
N PRO A 95 -0.94 -11.96 -21.49
CA PRO A 95 -0.98 -11.89 -20.03
C PRO A 95 0.41 -11.69 -19.40
N VAL A 96 1.45 -12.30 -19.99
CA VAL A 96 2.84 -12.18 -19.50
C VAL A 96 3.33 -10.73 -19.58
N PHE A 97 3.01 -10.02 -20.66
CA PHE A 97 3.37 -8.61 -20.79
C PHE A 97 2.64 -7.74 -19.77
N ALA A 98 1.34 -8.01 -19.55
CA ALA A 98 0.57 -7.29 -18.54
C ALA A 98 1.10 -7.53 -17.12
N GLU A 99 1.55 -8.75 -16.80
CA GLU A 99 2.18 -9.06 -15.51
C GLU A 99 3.49 -8.26 -15.34
N LYS A 100 4.35 -8.20 -16.36
CA LYS A 100 5.58 -7.39 -16.31
C LYS A 100 5.32 -5.90 -16.20
N LEU A 101 4.27 -5.42 -16.86
CA LEU A 101 3.85 -4.03 -16.73
C LEU A 101 3.33 -3.73 -15.32
N LEU A 102 2.54 -4.64 -14.74
CA LEU A 102 2.08 -4.53 -13.36
C LEU A 102 3.26 -4.53 -12.38
N GLU A 103 4.20 -5.48 -12.50
CA GLU A 103 5.41 -5.54 -11.66
C GLU A 103 6.17 -4.20 -11.70
N PHE A 104 6.29 -3.58 -12.88
CA PHE A 104 6.91 -2.26 -13.03
C PHE A 104 6.12 -1.16 -12.30
N PHE A 105 4.80 -1.15 -12.41
CA PHE A 105 3.94 -0.19 -11.71
C PHE A 105 3.96 -0.37 -10.19
N GLU A 106 3.99 -1.61 -9.69
CA GLU A 106 4.14 -1.93 -8.27
C GLU A 106 5.50 -1.43 -7.76
N ALA A 107 6.59 -1.67 -8.51
CA ALA A 107 7.91 -1.16 -8.16
C ALA A 107 7.96 0.37 -8.08
N MET A 108 7.28 1.09 -8.98
CA MET A 108 7.17 2.55 -8.92
C MET A 108 6.45 2.99 -7.63
N GLN A 109 5.36 2.32 -7.26
CA GLN A 109 4.61 2.65 -6.05
C GLN A 109 5.40 2.38 -4.77
N HIS A 110 6.10 1.24 -4.69
CA HIS A 110 6.99 0.92 -3.58
C HIS A 110 8.14 1.94 -3.45
N ALA A 111 8.56 2.57 -4.56
CA ALA A 111 9.52 3.67 -4.55
C ALA A 111 8.91 5.05 -4.18
N GLY A 112 7.63 5.10 -3.83
CA GLY A 112 6.92 6.34 -3.47
C GLY A 112 6.47 7.18 -4.67
N ILE A 113 6.47 6.63 -5.89
CA ILE A 113 5.93 7.32 -7.08
C ILE A 113 4.43 6.99 -7.15
N LEU A 114 3.59 7.88 -6.61
CA LEU A 114 2.16 7.62 -6.39
C LEU A 114 1.23 8.46 -7.26
N SER A 115 1.77 9.49 -7.92
CA SER A 115 1.01 10.43 -8.75
C SER A 115 1.68 10.67 -10.09
N GLY A 116 0.91 11.27 -11.03
CA GLY A 116 1.47 11.71 -12.31
C GLY A 116 2.54 12.80 -12.15
N ARG A 117 2.45 13.61 -11.09
CA ARG A 117 3.43 14.63 -10.76
C ARG A 117 4.78 13.99 -10.37
N ASP A 118 4.74 12.88 -9.64
CA ASP A 118 5.96 12.16 -9.25
C ASP A 118 6.67 11.58 -10.47
N VAL A 119 5.90 11.10 -11.46
CA VAL A 119 6.44 10.68 -12.76
C VAL A 119 7.09 11.85 -13.51
N ASP A 120 6.44 13.01 -13.54
CA ASP A 120 7.00 14.21 -14.19
C ASP A 120 8.33 14.62 -13.54
N GLU A 121 8.40 14.59 -12.20
CA GLU A 121 9.61 14.89 -11.46
C GLU A 121 10.72 13.86 -11.68
N LEU A 122 10.38 12.56 -11.70
CA LEU A 122 11.31 11.48 -12.05
C LEU A 122 11.90 11.71 -13.44
N ASN A 123 11.07 12.03 -14.43
CA ASN A 123 11.46 12.21 -15.82
C ASN A 123 12.40 13.40 -16.03
N LYS A 124 12.33 14.44 -15.17
CA LYS A 124 13.22 15.60 -15.17
C LYS A 124 14.56 15.32 -14.49
N LYS A 125 14.53 14.63 -13.34
CA LYS A 125 15.68 14.49 -12.44
C LYS A 125 16.59 13.32 -12.77
N VAL A 126 16.03 12.27 -13.38
CA VAL A 126 16.77 11.04 -13.66
C VAL A 126 16.90 10.86 -15.17
N ASN A 127 18.13 10.63 -15.63
CA ASN A 127 18.38 10.26 -17.02
C ASN A 127 17.98 8.79 -17.26
N ILE A 128 16.68 8.53 -17.22
CA ILE A 128 16.11 7.23 -17.59
C ILE A 128 16.02 7.12 -19.10
N GLY A 129 16.34 5.94 -19.64
CA GLY A 129 16.26 5.67 -21.07
C GLY A 129 14.86 5.96 -21.63
N ARG A 130 14.78 6.34 -22.91
CA ARG A 130 13.52 6.72 -23.60
C ARG A 130 12.40 5.69 -23.39
N LYS A 131 12.75 4.40 -23.36
CA LYS A 131 11.79 3.31 -23.16
C LYS A 131 11.17 3.30 -21.75
N THR A 132 11.99 3.52 -20.72
CA THR A 132 11.56 3.60 -19.32
C THR A 132 10.71 4.84 -19.09
N ARG A 133 11.07 5.97 -19.70
CA ARG A 133 10.27 7.20 -19.64
C ARG A 133 8.86 6.97 -20.21
N ALA A 134 8.77 6.36 -21.40
CA ALA A 134 7.48 6.07 -22.02
C ALA A 134 6.65 5.04 -21.22
N ALA A 135 7.29 4.02 -20.63
CA ALA A 135 6.59 3.11 -19.71
C ALA A 135 6.09 3.81 -18.43
N ALA A 136 6.88 4.74 -17.87
CA ALA A 136 6.47 5.56 -16.73
C ALA A 136 5.31 6.51 -17.09
N GLU A 137 5.21 6.98 -18.32
CA GLU A 137 4.02 7.74 -18.77
C GLU A 137 2.76 6.88 -18.76
N GLU A 138 2.85 5.59 -19.08
CA GLU A 138 1.71 4.66 -19.00
C GLU A 138 1.22 4.44 -17.57
N PHE A 139 2.11 4.60 -16.57
CA PHE A 139 1.71 4.60 -15.16
C PHE A 139 0.68 5.70 -14.87
N LYS A 140 0.74 6.87 -15.52
CA LYS A 140 -0.27 7.93 -15.33
C LYS A 140 -1.66 7.45 -15.72
N LYS A 141 -1.79 6.67 -16.80
CA LYS A 141 -3.08 6.09 -17.23
C LYS A 141 -3.56 5.05 -16.24
N PHE A 142 -2.65 4.21 -15.75
CA PHE A 142 -2.93 3.23 -14.69
C PHE A 142 -3.52 3.90 -13.44
N ARG A 143 -2.86 4.93 -12.92
CA ARG A 143 -3.32 5.69 -11.75
C ARG A 143 -4.66 6.37 -11.98
N LYS A 144 -4.88 6.96 -13.17
CA LYS A 144 -6.15 7.57 -13.54
C LYS A 144 -7.31 6.56 -13.57
N LYS A 145 -7.06 5.34 -14.07
CA LYS A 145 -8.06 4.26 -14.08
C LYS A 145 -8.40 3.79 -12.67
N LEU A 146 -7.41 3.56 -11.79
CA LEU A 146 -7.66 3.21 -10.39
C LEU A 146 -8.52 4.28 -9.69
N LYS A 147 -8.19 5.56 -9.86
CA LYS A 147 -8.97 6.67 -9.29
C LYS A 147 -10.41 6.68 -9.78
N ARG A 148 -10.64 6.47 -11.08
CA ARG A 148 -12.00 6.41 -11.67
C ARG A 148 -12.83 5.25 -11.11
N LEU A 149 -12.18 4.13 -10.81
CA LEU A 149 -12.82 2.95 -10.23
C LEU A 149 -13.03 3.06 -8.71
N GLY A 150 -12.58 4.15 -8.07
CA GLY A 150 -12.62 4.27 -6.60
C GLY A 150 -11.70 3.26 -5.90
N LEU A 151 -10.58 2.93 -6.53
CA LEU A 151 -9.64 1.92 -6.04
C LEU A 151 -8.34 2.53 -5.52
N PHE A 152 -7.83 1.97 -4.43
CA PHE A 152 -6.52 2.27 -3.86
C PHE A 152 -5.60 1.06 -3.88
N THR A 153 -4.30 1.34 -3.97
CA THR A 153 -3.26 0.36 -3.61
C THR A 153 -2.93 0.49 -2.11
N PHE A 154 -2.11 -0.42 -1.60
CA PHE A 154 -1.67 -0.31 -0.20
C PHE A 154 -0.85 0.96 0.05
N GLU A 155 -0.03 1.34 -0.91
CA GLU A 155 0.81 2.53 -0.88
C GLU A 155 -0.02 3.82 -0.86
N ASP A 156 -1.15 3.84 -1.60
CA ASP A 156 -2.11 4.95 -1.54
C ASP A 156 -2.65 5.12 -0.14
N VAL A 157 -3.07 4.02 0.48
CA VAL A 157 -3.63 4.05 1.83
C VAL A 157 -2.58 4.56 2.81
N PHE A 158 -1.34 4.06 2.77
CA PHE A 158 -0.30 4.51 3.68
C PHE A 158 0.06 5.98 3.48
N SER A 159 0.27 6.41 2.23
CA SER A 159 0.61 7.80 1.93
C SER A 159 -0.50 8.76 2.33
N LEU A 160 -1.75 8.48 1.94
CA LEU A 160 -2.88 9.34 2.27
C LEU A 160 -3.16 9.34 3.77
N SER A 161 -3.01 8.20 4.46
CA SER A 161 -3.17 8.15 5.92
C SER A 161 -2.11 8.98 6.61
N ALA A 162 -0.86 8.94 6.15
CA ALA A 162 0.21 9.78 6.70
C ALA A 162 -0.10 11.27 6.52
N ASP A 163 -0.63 11.67 5.37
CA ASP A 163 -1.06 13.06 5.12
C ASP A 163 -2.22 13.47 6.04
N VAL A 164 -3.23 12.61 6.21
CA VAL A 164 -4.36 12.85 7.15
C VAL A 164 -3.85 13.03 8.57
N LEU A 165 -3.00 12.12 9.04
CA LEU A 165 -2.48 12.16 10.41
C LEU A 165 -1.59 13.38 10.66
N ARG A 166 -0.86 13.84 9.64
CA ARG A 166 -0.01 15.04 9.73
C ARG A 166 -0.80 16.34 9.72
N SER A 167 -1.87 16.41 8.93
CA SER A 167 -2.60 17.65 8.67
C SER A 167 -3.92 17.79 9.43
N GLY A 168 -4.48 16.67 9.94
CA GLY A 168 -5.83 16.60 10.49
C GLY A 168 -6.94 16.73 9.43
N VAL A 169 -6.59 16.79 8.14
CA VAL A 169 -7.51 17.04 7.02
C VAL A 169 -7.43 15.91 6.00
N VAL A 170 -8.57 15.48 5.49
CA VAL A 170 -8.68 14.47 4.42
C VAL A 170 -8.17 15.08 3.09
N PRO A 171 -7.13 14.51 2.43
CA PRO A 171 -6.49 15.10 1.26
C PRO A 171 -7.47 15.41 0.11
N GLU A 172 -7.28 16.56 -0.56
CA GLU A 172 -8.12 17.02 -1.68
C GLU A 172 -8.24 16.02 -2.84
N ILE A 173 -7.30 15.08 -2.97
CA ILE A 173 -7.36 13.97 -3.95
C ILE A 173 -8.67 13.17 -3.85
N LEU A 174 -9.30 13.17 -2.66
CA LEU A 174 -10.53 12.48 -2.30
C LEU A 174 -11.79 13.32 -2.53
N VAL A 175 -11.67 14.64 -2.70
CA VAL A 175 -12.81 15.57 -2.86
C VAL A 175 -13.44 15.48 -4.27
N GLY A 176 -12.89 14.62 -5.14
CA GLY A 176 -13.35 14.40 -6.52
C GLY A 176 -14.73 13.73 -6.67
N LYS A 177 -15.41 13.36 -5.58
CA LYS A 177 -16.83 12.99 -5.58
C LYS A 177 -17.66 14.04 -4.82
N LYS A 178 -17.75 15.25 -5.36
CA LYS A 178 -18.95 16.07 -5.13
C LYS A 178 -19.88 15.90 -6.33
N SER A 179 -20.90 15.07 -6.10
CA SER A 179 -22.27 15.17 -6.63
C SER A 179 -22.45 15.35 -8.15
N VAL A 180 -22.97 14.30 -8.79
CA VAL A 180 -24.18 14.38 -9.64
C VAL A 180 -25.12 13.28 -9.18
#